data_AF-A0A0F7VJ13-F1
#
_entry.id   AF-A0A0F7VJ13-F1
#
_cell.length_a   1.000
_cell.length_b   1.000
_cell.length_c   1.000
_cell.angle_alpha   90.00
_cell.angle_beta   90.00
_cell.angle_gamma   90.00
#
_symmetry.space_group_name_H-M   'P 1'
#
loop_
_entity.id
_entity.type
_entity.pdbx_description
1 polymer ?
#
loop_
_entity_poly.entity_id
_entity_poly.type
_entity_poly.pdbx_seq_one_letter_code
_entity_poly.pdbx_strand_id
1 'polypeptide(L)'
;MKAARAVRIAQGTATKANTRLVSGTSNAKSSVAASALLHPTSSSFTASPPRKALNAPLSKLPLSSVLRSLLILSVSSSSLLLKPCIFALSRLAHPRSALWDVSKNPLLNVLVKHTIYKQFNAGENKAEVQKSIENIKSLGCRGVLLGYAREVLVGENQEATRDEKAALAEIQMWLDGTLRTVDMAQEGDFVALKFTGMGTDVLNLLQKQAAPTEFMDASIRKVCDLAISRRVRLLVDAEEQAVQHGIEAWIMKYQKYCNSQTPGRAIFYGTYQAYLRSTGETLARHLETARQEGYTLGVKLVRGAYMKTEPRHLIWAKKEDTDRCYDEVVEALLTRKYNSMLQRPSKDTPAELPPVNVIIATHNRESVRKAHAIRVQQAANGEDYGVDLSYAQLQGMADEVSLELLQGFESAEADVGMTPAAAPNVFKLLTWGSVQECMGFLLRRAVENTEAVGRTKDSQIAMIDELKRRCRNIFGGSN
;
A
#
# COMPACT_ATOMS: atom_id res chain seq x y z
N MET A 1 -17.22 -45.43 -32.42
CA MET A 1 -18.24 -45.61 -33.47
C MET A 1 -19.49 -44.87 -33.01
N LYS A 2 -19.78 -43.66 -33.51
CA LYS A 2 -20.68 -43.36 -34.65
C LYS A 2 -22.06 -44.06 -34.50
N ALA A 3 -23.23 -43.42 -34.56
CA ALA A 3 -23.59 -42.04 -34.91
C ALA A 3 -25.09 -41.75 -34.65
N ALA A 4 -25.41 -40.44 -34.52
CA ALA A 4 -26.61 -39.70 -34.99
C ALA A 4 -28.00 -40.08 -34.42
N ARG A 5 -28.97 -39.16 -34.23
CA ARG A 5 -29.30 -37.95 -35.01
C ARG A 5 -30.26 -37.07 -34.18
N ALA A 6 -30.05 -35.75 -34.14
CA ALA A 6 -31.01 -34.77 -33.63
C ALA A 6 -31.28 -33.68 -34.69
N VAL A 7 -32.52 -33.19 -34.66
CA VAL A 7 -33.23 -32.45 -35.71
C VAL A 7 -32.94 -30.94 -35.66
N ARG A 8 -32.87 -30.32 -36.86
CA ARG A 8 -32.78 -28.87 -37.09
C ARG A 8 -34.16 -28.21 -37.05
N ILE A 9 -34.26 -27.03 -36.46
CA ILE A 9 -35.27 -26.01 -36.79
C ILE A 9 -34.54 -24.69 -37.06
N ALA A 10 -34.97 -24.03 -38.13
CA ALA A 10 -34.42 -22.81 -38.70
C ALA A 10 -35.35 -21.61 -38.45
N GLN A 11 -34.77 -20.44 -38.17
CA GLN A 11 -35.32 -19.08 -38.34
C GLN A 11 -34.08 -18.17 -38.46
N GLY A 12 -33.94 -17.13 -39.27
CA GLY A 12 -34.75 -16.42 -40.26
C GLY A 12 -33.97 -15.13 -40.56
N THR A 13 -33.72 -14.81 -41.83
CA THR A 13 -32.90 -13.67 -42.29
C THR A 13 -33.75 -12.57 -42.90
N ALA A 14 -33.55 -11.32 -42.45
CA ALA A 14 -33.86 -10.02 -43.10
C ALA A 14 -33.71 -8.93 -42.00
N THR A 15 -33.19 -7.71 -42.15
CA THR A 15 -32.96 -6.82 -43.30
C THR A 15 -31.98 -5.71 -42.88
N LYS A 16 -31.16 -5.23 -43.82
CA LYS A 16 -30.30 -4.03 -43.69
C LYS A 16 -31.09 -2.78 -44.11
N ALA A 17 -31.01 -1.70 -43.34
CA ALA A 17 -31.13 -0.32 -43.84
C ALA A 17 -30.65 0.69 -42.77
N ASN A 18 -29.63 1.49 -43.09
CA ASN A 18 -29.62 2.96 -42.99
C ASN A 18 -28.20 3.54 -43.00
N THR A 19 -27.81 3.99 -44.19
CA THR A 19 -27.30 5.33 -44.53
C THR A 19 -26.90 6.26 -43.37
N ARG A 20 -25.64 6.72 -43.39
CA ARG A 20 -25.28 8.08 -42.91
C ARG A 20 -24.19 8.69 -43.80
N LEU A 21 -24.55 9.78 -44.47
CA LEU A 21 -23.69 10.72 -45.17
C LEU A 21 -23.36 11.91 -44.24
N VAL A 22 -22.05 12.19 -44.13
CA VAL A 22 -21.32 13.48 -44.16
C VAL A 22 -21.93 14.79 -43.64
N SER A 23 -21.17 15.47 -42.75
CA SER A 23 -20.86 16.93 -42.70
C SER A 23 -20.32 17.23 -41.28
N GLY A 24 -19.21 17.93 -40.98
CA GLY A 24 -18.34 18.81 -41.75
C GLY A 24 -18.66 20.30 -41.50
N THR A 25 -18.00 20.95 -40.53
CA THR A 25 -17.75 22.42 -40.37
C THR A 25 -16.95 22.64 -39.06
N SER A 26 -15.72 23.15 -39.02
CA SER A 26 -15.13 24.47 -39.36
C SER A 26 -15.22 25.51 -38.23
N ASN A 27 -14.05 25.90 -37.72
CA ASN A 27 -13.76 27.07 -36.87
C ASN A 27 -14.31 28.38 -37.45
N ALA A 28 -14.75 29.29 -36.58
CA ALA A 28 -14.73 30.73 -36.85
C ALA A 28 -14.45 31.50 -35.55
N LYS A 29 -13.42 32.35 -35.62
CA LYS A 29 -13.12 33.43 -34.69
C LYS A 29 -14.20 34.51 -34.83
N SER A 30 -14.61 35.13 -33.72
CA SER A 30 -15.10 36.52 -33.74
C SER A 30 -14.77 37.21 -32.42
N SER A 31 -13.90 38.20 -32.58
CA SER A 31 -13.60 39.30 -31.68
C SER A 31 -14.76 40.28 -31.59
N VAL A 32 -15.07 40.78 -30.40
CA VAL A 32 -15.73 42.08 -30.22
C VAL A 32 -14.95 42.87 -29.18
N ALA A 33 -14.45 44.02 -29.62
CA ALA A 33 -13.79 45.02 -28.82
C ALA A 33 -14.83 45.88 -28.09
N ALA A 34 -14.51 46.30 -26.87
CA ALA A 34 -15.11 47.47 -26.23
C ALA A 34 -13.97 48.38 -25.75
N SER A 35 -14.16 49.66 -26.02
CA SER A 35 -13.14 50.70 -26.10
C SER A 35 -12.98 51.49 -24.80
N ALA A 36 -11.81 52.13 -24.71
CA ALA A 36 -11.50 53.37 -24.00
C ALA A 36 -11.36 53.36 -22.46
N LEU A 37 -10.14 53.64 -21.98
CA LEU A 37 -9.74 55.00 -21.56
C LEU A 37 -8.25 54.99 -21.14
N LEU A 38 -7.44 55.79 -21.84
CA LEU A 38 -6.04 56.07 -21.52
C LEU A 38 -5.96 57.36 -20.70
N HIS A 39 -5.35 57.30 -19.51
CA HIS A 39 -4.61 58.44 -18.94
C HIS A 39 -3.28 57.97 -18.33
N PRO A 40 -2.21 58.79 -18.41
CA PRO A 40 -0.84 58.35 -18.27
C PRO A 40 -0.29 58.68 -16.88
N THR A 41 0.31 57.73 -16.15
CA THR A 41 1.18 58.08 -15.01
C THR A 41 2.27 57.01 -14.76
N SER A 42 3.50 57.52 -14.77
CA SER A 42 4.73 57.03 -14.11
C SER A 42 5.07 55.54 -14.13
N SER A 43 6.12 55.21 -14.90
CA SER A 43 6.94 54.03 -14.70
C SER A 43 7.56 54.02 -13.30
N SER A 44 7.02 53.16 -12.43
CA SER A 44 7.78 52.65 -11.29
C SER A 44 8.08 51.18 -11.60
N PHE A 45 9.36 50.86 -11.71
CA PHE A 45 9.83 49.48 -11.76
C PHE A 45 9.53 48.84 -10.39
N THR A 46 8.33 48.31 -10.22
CA THR A 46 8.05 47.37 -9.15
C THR A 46 8.74 46.07 -9.53
N ALA A 47 9.80 45.74 -8.79
CA ALA A 47 10.45 44.46 -8.82
C ALA A 47 9.38 43.35 -8.85
N SER A 48 9.55 42.41 -9.77
CA SER A 48 8.75 41.20 -9.80
C SER A 48 8.75 40.58 -8.39
N PRO A 49 7.60 40.18 -7.83
CA PRO A 49 7.63 39.43 -6.59
C PRO A 49 8.54 38.21 -6.79
N PRO A 50 9.31 37.78 -5.78
CA PRO A 50 10.17 36.62 -5.91
C PRO A 50 9.30 35.47 -6.41
N ARG A 51 9.70 34.86 -7.54
CA ARG A 51 9.08 33.63 -8.03
C ARG A 51 8.97 32.69 -6.84
N LYS A 52 7.75 32.43 -6.35
CA LYS A 52 7.48 31.40 -5.33
C LYS A 52 8.29 30.17 -5.75
N ALA A 53 9.18 29.71 -4.88
CA ALA A 53 10.01 28.54 -5.17
C ALA A 53 9.05 27.42 -5.58
N LEU A 54 9.21 26.90 -6.80
CA LEU A 54 8.45 25.73 -7.23
C LEU A 54 8.77 24.62 -6.23
N ASN A 55 7.78 24.20 -5.45
CA ASN A 55 7.96 23.18 -4.43
C ASN A 55 8.57 21.95 -5.09
N ALA A 56 9.72 21.54 -4.56
CA ALA A 56 10.43 20.36 -5.01
C ALA A 56 10.31 19.29 -3.92
N PRO A 57 9.23 18.49 -3.87
CA PRO A 57 9.05 17.40 -2.89
C PRO A 57 10.29 16.53 -2.73
N LEU A 58 10.88 16.15 -3.86
CA LEU A 58 12.04 15.27 -3.93
C LEU A 58 13.37 15.92 -3.47
N SER A 59 13.39 17.23 -3.19
CA SER A 59 14.59 17.91 -2.70
C SER A 59 15.06 17.42 -1.33
N LYS A 60 14.14 16.88 -0.51
CA LYS A 60 14.45 16.25 0.78
C LYS A 60 15.27 14.96 0.64
N LEU A 61 15.30 14.34 -0.54
CA LEU A 61 16.03 13.08 -0.74
C LEU A 61 17.54 13.32 -0.94
N PRO A 62 18.41 12.43 -0.41
CA PRO A 62 19.83 12.43 -0.76
C PRO A 62 20.04 12.20 -2.27
N LEU A 63 21.08 12.80 -2.85
CA LEU A 63 21.39 12.61 -4.27
C LEU A 63 21.60 11.12 -4.62
N SER A 64 22.24 10.37 -3.72
CA SER A 64 22.45 8.93 -3.88
C SER A 64 21.13 8.14 -3.93
N SER A 65 20.07 8.61 -3.27
CA SER A 65 18.74 8.01 -3.35
C SER A 65 18.03 8.37 -4.65
N VAL A 66 18.12 9.63 -5.10
CA VAL A 66 17.57 10.03 -6.41
C VAL A 66 18.20 9.22 -7.55
N LEU A 67 19.53 9.08 -7.54
CA LEU A 67 20.26 8.30 -8.55
C LEU A 67 19.91 6.81 -8.52
N ARG A 68 19.81 6.21 -7.32
CA ARG A 68 19.42 4.80 -7.16
C ARG A 68 17.99 4.54 -7.62
N SER A 69 17.05 5.40 -7.22
CA SER A 69 15.67 5.34 -7.68
C SER A 69 15.60 5.49 -9.20
N LEU A 70 16.32 6.44 -9.79
CA LEU A 70 16.35 6.61 -11.25
C LEU A 70 16.88 5.38 -11.97
N LEU A 71 17.96 4.75 -11.48
CA LEU A 71 18.49 3.51 -12.05
C LEU A 71 17.44 2.39 -12.02
N ILE A 72 16.84 2.15 -10.86
CA ILE A 72 15.86 1.07 -10.66
C ILE A 72 14.59 1.32 -11.50
N LEU A 73 14.11 2.56 -11.53
CA LEU A 73 12.95 2.95 -12.34
C LEU A 73 13.25 2.82 -13.83
N SER A 74 14.48 3.10 -14.28
CA SER A 74 14.87 2.95 -15.69
C SER A 74 14.92 1.48 -16.13
N VAL A 75 15.36 0.58 -15.25
CA VAL A 75 15.26 -0.87 -15.49
C VAL A 75 13.79 -1.30 -15.48
N SER A 76 13.00 -0.80 -14.53
CA SER A 76 11.61 -1.20 -14.32
C SER A 76 10.64 -0.66 -15.39
N SER A 77 10.93 0.48 -16.00
CA SER A 77 10.12 1.08 -17.07
C SER A 77 10.48 0.55 -18.46
N SER A 78 11.57 -0.22 -18.58
CA SER A 78 12.04 -0.82 -19.82
C SER A 78 11.51 -2.25 -19.99
N SER A 79 10.69 -2.48 -21.01
CA SER A 79 10.19 -3.82 -21.35
C SER A 79 11.30 -4.80 -21.75
N LEU A 80 12.44 -4.28 -22.23
CA LEU A 80 13.62 -5.07 -22.61
C LEU A 80 14.43 -5.52 -21.38
N LEU A 81 14.55 -4.67 -20.35
CA LEU A 81 15.38 -4.96 -19.17
C LEU A 81 14.61 -5.62 -18.03
N LEU A 82 13.30 -5.36 -17.93
CA LEU A 82 12.46 -5.86 -16.84
C LEU A 82 12.34 -7.39 -16.83
N LYS A 83 12.12 -8.02 -18.00
CA LYS A 83 11.98 -9.49 -18.08
C LYS A 83 13.26 -10.23 -17.65
N PRO A 84 14.47 -9.88 -18.15
CA PRO A 84 15.72 -10.44 -17.64
C PRO A 84 15.93 -10.20 -16.14
N CYS A 85 15.56 -9.01 -15.65
CA CYS A 85 15.67 -8.68 -14.22
C CYS A 85 14.78 -9.59 -13.35
N ILE A 86 13.51 -9.78 -13.71
CA ILE A 86 12.60 -10.69 -13.01
C ILE A 86 13.12 -12.12 -13.05
N PHE A 87 13.64 -12.56 -14.19
CA PHE A 87 14.26 -13.89 -14.29
C PHE A 87 15.45 -14.05 -13.34
N ALA A 88 16.35 -13.06 -13.29
CA ALA A 88 17.49 -13.07 -12.37
C ALA A 88 17.02 -13.09 -10.90
N LEU A 89 16.06 -12.23 -10.53
CA LEU A 89 15.49 -12.20 -9.18
C LEU A 89 14.82 -13.53 -8.80
N SER A 90 14.17 -14.20 -9.76
CA SER A 90 13.57 -15.52 -9.53
C SER A 90 14.62 -16.58 -9.22
N ARG A 91 15.77 -16.56 -9.91
CA ARG A 91 16.92 -17.44 -9.62
C ARG A 91 17.57 -17.15 -8.26
N LEU A 92 17.64 -15.88 -7.85
CA LEU A 92 18.16 -15.48 -6.53
C LEU A 92 17.20 -15.84 -5.39
N ALA A 93 15.89 -15.78 -5.64
CA ALA A 93 14.87 -16.18 -4.67
C ALA A 93 14.82 -17.70 -4.48
N HIS A 94 15.07 -18.47 -5.53
CA HIS A 94 15.06 -19.94 -5.51
C HIS A 94 16.39 -20.50 -6.05
N PRO A 95 17.49 -20.36 -5.29
CA PRO A 95 18.81 -20.73 -5.77
C PRO A 95 18.94 -22.25 -5.89
N ARG A 96 19.27 -22.74 -7.10
CA ARG A 96 19.55 -24.16 -7.36
C ARG A 96 21.03 -24.53 -7.21
N SER A 97 21.90 -23.55 -7.03
CA SER A 97 23.34 -23.75 -6.85
C SER A 97 23.94 -22.67 -5.94
N ALA A 98 25.07 -22.99 -5.31
CA ALA A 98 25.76 -22.08 -4.39
C ALA A 98 26.22 -20.76 -5.05
N LEU A 99 26.40 -20.74 -6.38
CA LEU A 99 26.78 -19.53 -7.12
C LEU A 99 25.67 -18.47 -7.14
N TRP A 100 24.40 -18.90 -7.16
CA TRP A 100 23.22 -18.02 -7.17
C TRP A 100 22.63 -17.78 -5.78
N ASP A 101 23.15 -18.47 -4.78
CA ASP A 101 22.73 -18.36 -3.38
C ASP A 101 23.44 -17.16 -2.74
N VAL A 102 22.70 -16.07 -2.50
CA VAL A 102 23.26 -14.85 -1.91
C VAL A 102 23.73 -15.06 -0.47
N SER A 103 23.33 -16.14 0.20
CA SER A 103 23.86 -16.48 1.53
C SER A 103 25.23 -17.16 1.46
N LYS A 104 25.56 -17.79 0.32
CA LYS A 104 26.80 -18.56 0.13
C LYS A 104 27.83 -17.86 -0.75
N ASN A 105 27.43 -16.87 -1.54
CA ASN A 105 28.31 -16.10 -2.42
C ASN A 105 28.48 -14.66 -1.91
N PRO A 106 29.59 -14.32 -1.21
CA PRO A 106 29.79 -13.00 -0.63
C PRO A 106 29.84 -11.86 -1.64
N LEU A 107 30.41 -12.08 -2.83
CA LEU A 107 30.48 -11.04 -3.87
C LEU A 107 29.09 -10.71 -4.42
N LEU A 108 28.29 -11.75 -4.68
CA LEU A 108 26.91 -11.58 -5.10
C LEU A 108 26.06 -10.95 -3.99
N ASN A 109 26.28 -11.35 -2.74
CA ASN A 109 25.62 -10.74 -1.58
C ASN A 109 25.88 -9.23 -1.53
N VAL A 110 27.15 -8.80 -1.59
CA VAL A 110 27.53 -7.38 -1.57
C VAL A 110 26.89 -6.62 -2.72
N LEU A 111 26.90 -7.18 -3.93
CA LEU A 111 26.27 -6.57 -5.09
C LEU A 111 24.76 -6.36 -4.88
N VAL A 112 24.03 -7.40 -4.47
CA VAL A 112 22.58 -7.36 -4.23
C VAL A 112 22.25 -6.44 -3.05
N LYS A 113 23.02 -6.53 -1.96
CA LYS A 113 22.87 -5.73 -0.73
C LYS A 113 22.95 -4.24 -1.02
N HIS A 114 23.97 -3.81 -1.78
CA HIS A 114 24.22 -2.39 -2.05
C HIS A 114 23.43 -1.81 -3.21
N THR A 115 22.67 -2.63 -3.96
CA THR A 115 21.84 -2.19 -5.07
C THR A 115 20.34 -2.27 -4.73
N ILE A 116 19.68 -3.36 -5.11
CA ILE A 116 18.23 -3.56 -4.98
C ILE A 116 17.80 -3.67 -3.52
N TYR A 117 18.54 -4.41 -2.69
CA TYR A 117 18.15 -4.62 -1.30
C TYR A 117 18.07 -3.30 -0.52
N LYS A 118 19.11 -2.47 -0.58
CA LYS A 118 19.14 -1.16 0.09
C LYS A 118 18.03 -0.20 -0.37
N GLN A 119 17.46 -0.40 -1.55
CA GLN A 119 16.32 0.42 -2.02
C GLN A 119 15.02 0.06 -1.29
N PHE A 120 14.75 -1.23 -1.09
CA PHE A 120 13.43 -1.72 -0.70
C PHE A 120 13.38 -2.30 0.73
N ASN A 121 14.53 -2.48 1.38
CA ASN A 121 14.66 -3.12 2.68
C ASN A 121 15.31 -2.18 3.72
N ALA A 122 14.95 -2.38 4.99
CA ALA A 122 15.43 -1.59 6.12
C ALA A 122 16.83 -1.97 6.58
N GLY A 123 17.24 -3.22 6.41
CA GLY A 123 18.47 -3.75 6.99
C GLY A 123 18.32 -5.19 7.47
N GLU A 124 19.45 -5.82 7.73
CA GLU A 124 19.53 -7.23 8.12
C GLU A 124 19.48 -7.43 9.64
N ASN A 125 19.77 -6.37 10.40
CA ASN A 125 19.87 -6.39 11.85
C ASN A 125 19.30 -5.13 12.49
N LYS A 126 19.15 -5.14 13.82
CA LYS A 126 18.56 -4.06 14.61
C LYS A 126 19.19 -2.69 14.34
N ALA A 127 20.51 -2.60 14.31
CA ALA A 127 21.19 -1.32 14.10
C ALA A 127 20.91 -0.73 12.71
N GLU A 128 20.96 -1.57 11.66
CA GLU A 128 20.62 -1.14 10.29
C GLU A 128 19.15 -0.71 10.19
N VAL A 129 18.24 -1.49 10.77
CA VAL A 129 16.79 -1.21 10.76
C VAL A 129 16.48 0.10 11.49
N GLN A 130 17.01 0.30 12.69
CA GLN A 130 16.79 1.53 13.46
C GLN A 130 17.31 2.76 12.72
N LYS A 131 18.50 2.67 12.11
CA LYS A 131 19.03 3.73 11.25
C LYS A 131 18.11 4.03 10.06
N SER A 132 17.51 3.01 9.45
CA SER A 132 16.53 3.20 8.38
C SER A 132 15.24 3.88 8.87
N ILE A 133 14.75 3.52 10.06
CA ILE A 133 13.60 4.17 10.69
C ILE A 133 13.90 5.66 10.94
N GLU A 134 15.06 5.97 11.51
CA GLU A 134 15.51 7.35 11.75
C GLU A 134 15.61 8.16 10.45
N ASN A 135 16.18 7.57 9.40
CA ASN A 135 16.25 8.21 8.08
C ASN A 135 14.87 8.48 7.48
N ILE A 136 13.90 7.59 7.67
CA ILE A 136 12.52 7.82 7.20
C ILE A 136 11.85 8.93 8.00
N LYS A 137 12.01 8.93 9.32
CA LYS A 137 11.42 9.96 10.20
C LYS A 137 12.04 11.33 9.95
N SER A 138 13.33 11.41 9.63
CA SER A 138 13.99 12.68 9.30
C SER A 138 13.51 13.33 8.00
N LEU A 139 12.85 12.57 7.10
CA LEU A 139 12.16 13.12 5.93
C LEU A 139 10.83 13.80 6.27
N GLY A 140 10.34 13.62 7.49
CA GLY A 140 9.04 14.12 7.99
C GLY A 140 7.96 13.04 8.09
N CYS A 141 8.25 11.78 7.74
CA CYS A 141 7.29 10.69 7.94
C CYS A 141 7.04 10.48 9.44
N ARG A 142 5.79 10.22 9.83
CA ARG A 142 5.39 9.99 11.22
C ARG A 142 5.99 8.71 11.80
N GLY A 143 6.19 7.70 10.95
CA GLY A 143 6.80 6.44 11.33
C GLY A 143 6.88 5.40 10.22
N VAL A 144 6.99 4.14 10.61
CA VAL A 144 7.12 3.02 9.68
C VAL A 144 6.08 1.92 9.89
N LEU A 145 5.85 1.12 8.86
CA LEU A 145 5.26 -0.22 8.94
C LEU A 145 6.41 -1.21 8.72
N LEU A 146 6.89 -1.87 9.76
CA LEU A 146 8.03 -2.77 9.70
C LEU A 146 7.56 -4.24 9.57
N GLY A 147 7.90 -4.90 8.47
CA GLY A 147 7.62 -6.31 8.25
C GLY A 147 8.88 -7.16 8.25
N TYR A 148 8.81 -8.35 8.84
CA TYR A 148 9.87 -9.34 8.73
C TYR A 148 9.73 -10.11 7.40
N ALA A 149 10.82 -10.21 6.65
CA ALA A 149 10.81 -10.72 5.27
C ALA A 149 10.63 -12.24 5.17
N ARG A 150 11.05 -12.98 6.20
CA ARG A 150 11.08 -14.44 6.14
C ARG A 150 9.66 -14.97 6.04
N GLU A 151 9.40 -15.66 4.94
CA GLU A 151 8.17 -16.38 4.67
C GLU A 151 8.49 -17.87 4.58
N VAL A 152 7.62 -18.71 5.13
CA VAL A 152 7.71 -20.15 4.89
C VAL A 152 7.16 -20.38 3.47
N LEU A 153 8.04 -20.65 2.51
CA LEU A 153 7.64 -20.98 1.14
C LEU A 153 6.80 -22.25 1.17
N VAL A 154 5.57 -22.16 0.68
CA VAL A 154 4.64 -23.29 0.60
C VAL A 154 5.01 -24.15 -0.63
N GLY A 155 5.61 -25.31 -0.38
CA GLY A 155 6.09 -26.29 -1.38
C GLY A 155 7.60 -26.48 -1.24
N GLU A 156 8.14 -27.64 -0.90
CA GLU A 156 7.86 -29.01 -1.35
C GLU A 156 7.84 -29.95 -0.13
N ASN A 157 6.87 -30.88 -0.05
CA ASN A 157 6.64 -31.94 0.96
C ASN A 157 5.28 -31.79 1.68
N GLN A 158 4.20 -32.03 0.94
CA GLN A 158 2.84 -32.16 1.48
C GLN A 158 2.51 -33.58 1.99
N GLU A 159 3.45 -34.54 1.94
CA GLU A 159 3.13 -35.97 2.15
C GLU A 159 3.96 -36.69 3.24
N ALA A 160 4.75 -35.98 4.05
CA ALA A 160 5.37 -36.61 5.22
C ALA A 160 4.58 -36.25 6.48
N THR A 161 4.21 -37.25 7.29
CA THR A 161 3.77 -37.09 8.68
C THR A 161 4.82 -36.23 9.39
N ARG A 162 4.57 -34.92 9.50
CA ARG A 162 5.57 -33.97 10.00
C ARG A 162 5.71 -34.17 11.50
N ASP A 163 6.97 -34.16 11.94
CA ASP A 163 7.36 -34.15 13.34
C ASP A 163 6.74 -32.93 14.04
N GLU A 164 5.96 -33.16 15.10
CA GLU A 164 5.34 -32.11 15.94
C GLU A 164 6.39 -31.10 16.42
N LYS A 165 7.62 -31.55 16.66
CA LYS A 165 8.74 -30.69 17.03
C LYS A 165 9.11 -29.70 15.93
N ALA A 166 9.03 -30.10 14.66
CA ALA A 166 9.31 -29.22 13.52
C ALA A 166 8.22 -28.15 13.38
N ALA A 167 6.95 -28.52 13.58
CA ALA A 167 5.83 -27.57 13.58
C ALA A 167 5.95 -26.54 14.71
N LEU A 168 6.28 -26.99 15.94
CA LEU A 168 6.56 -26.09 17.06
C LEU A 168 7.74 -25.16 16.78
N ALA A 169 8.78 -25.65 16.10
CA ALA A 169 9.93 -24.83 15.71
C ALA A 169 9.56 -23.75 14.68
N GLU A 170 8.68 -24.03 13.71
CA GLU A 170 8.17 -23.04 12.75
C GLU A 170 7.39 -21.92 13.47
N ILE A 171 6.54 -22.26 14.43
CA ILE A 171 5.77 -21.29 15.24
C ILE A 171 6.71 -20.47 16.13
N GLN A 172 7.67 -21.11 16.81
CA GLN A 172 8.66 -20.42 17.65
C GLN A 172 9.51 -19.46 16.81
N MET A 173 9.89 -19.88 15.61
CA MET A 173 10.65 -19.10 14.65
C MET A 173 9.88 -17.85 14.17
N TRP A 174 8.57 -17.97 13.97
CA TRP A 174 7.66 -16.84 13.71
C TRP A 174 7.57 -15.90 14.92
N LEU A 175 7.41 -16.46 16.11
CA LEU A 175 7.33 -15.70 17.36
C LEU A 175 8.61 -14.88 17.58
N ASP A 176 9.79 -15.48 17.47
CA ASP A 176 11.08 -14.81 17.66
C ASP A 176 11.34 -13.72 16.61
N GLY A 177 10.94 -13.96 15.36
CA GLY A 177 11.00 -12.94 14.30
C GLY A 177 10.09 -11.75 14.60
N THR A 178 8.88 -12.03 15.04
CA THR A 178 7.87 -11.01 15.34
C THR A 178 8.24 -10.19 16.58
N LEU A 179 8.65 -10.84 17.67
CA LEU A 179 9.10 -10.15 18.89
C LEU A 179 10.32 -9.27 18.63
N ARG A 180 11.29 -9.73 17.83
CA ARG A 180 12.42 -8.88 17.39
C ARG A 180 11.93 -7.69 16.57
N THR A 181 10.93 -7.88 15.72
CA THR A 181 10.36 -6.78 14.92
C THR A 181 9.71 -5.72 15.81
N VAL A 182 8.93 -6.13 16.82
CA VAL A 182 8.35 -5.22 17.84
C VAL A 182 9.46 -4.54 18.65
N ASP A 183 10.55 -5.24 18.94
CA ASP A 183 11.69 -4.67 19.65
C ASP A 183 12.45 -3.59 18.86
N MET A 184 12.50 -3.71 17.54
CA MET A 184 13.12 -2.71 16.65
C MET A 184 12.21 -1.51 16.37
N ALA A 185 10.89 -1.69 16.45
CA ALA A 185 9.90 -0.64 16.27
C ALA A 185 9.93 0.38 17.43
N GLN A 186 9.64 1.65 17.12
CA GLN A 186 9.49 2.73 18.09
C GLN A 186 8.01 2.98 18.40
N GLU A 187 7.71 3.74 19.46
CA GLU A 187 6.34 4.12 19.82
C GLU A 187 5.59 4.74 18.62
N GLY A 188 4.39 4.23 18.36
CA GLY A 188 3.55 4.62 17.24
C GLY A 188 3.94 4.00 15.89
N ASP A 189 5.06 3.29 15.76
CA ASP A 189 5.30 2.51 14.54
C ASP A 189 4.33 1.31 14.46
N PHE A 190 4.21 0.75 13.26
CA PHE A 190 3.45 -0.47 13.01
C PHE A 190 4.39 -1.66 12.77
N VAL A 191 3.97 -2.85 13.17
CA VAL A 191 4.61 -4.13 12.84
C VAL A 191 3.65 -4.99 12.05
N ALA A 192 4.11 -5.44 10.88
CA ALA A 192 3.34 -6.31 10.00
C ALA A 192 3.51 -7.78 10.38
N LEU A 193 2.40 -8.49 10.52
CA LEU A 193 2.29 -9.91 10.83
C LEU A 193 1.81 -10.67 9.61
N LYS A 194 2.30 -11.89 9.43
CA LYS A 194 1.79 -12.88 8.48
C LYS A 194 1.54 -14.18 9.21
N PHE A 195 0.28 -14.62 9.28
CA PHE A 195 -0.03 -15.83 10.05
C PHE A 195 0.44 -17.09 9.34
N THR A 196 0.44 -17.13 8.01
CA THR A 196 1.01 -18.24 7.22
C THR A 196 2.50 -18.47 7.52
N GLY A 197 3.21 -17.45 7.99
CA GLY A 197 4.59 -17.55 8.43
C GLY A 197 4.82 -18.45 9.65
N MET A 198 3.76 -18.89 10.34
CA MET A 198 3.84 -19.86 11.44
C MET A 198 4.07 -21.31 10.99
N GLY A 199 4.11 -21.58 9.67
CA GLY A 199 4.41 -22.91 9.14
C GLY A 199 3.24 -23.57 8.42
N THR A 200 3.44 -24.81 7.97
CA THR A 200 2.45 -25.47 7.10
C THR A 200 1.16 -25.84 7.85
N ASP A 201 1.25 -26.16 9.14
CA ASP A 201 0.09 -26.55 9.96
C ASP A 201 -0.93 -25.41 10.09
N VAL A 202 -0.45 -24.16 10.15
CA VAL A 202 -1.31 -22.98 10.20
C VAL A 202 -2.15 -22.87 8.92
N LEU A 203 -1.62 -23.26 7.76
CA LEU A 203 -2.32 -23.16 6.49
C LEU A 203 -3.59 -24.02 6.49
N ASN A 204 -3.48 -25.25 6.99
CA ASN A 204 -4.60 -26.18 7.11
C ASN A 204 -5.67 -25.63 8.08
N LEU A 205 -5.26 -25.03 9.20
CA LEU A 205 -6.19 -24.38 10.14
C LEU A 205 -6.90 -23.20 9.49
N LEU A 206 -6.16 -22.32 8.82
CA LEU A 206 -6.70 -21.12 8.17
C LEU A 206 -7.66 -21.49 7.02
N GLN A 207 -7.31 -22.48 6.20
CA GLN A 207 -8.19 -23.02 5.14
C GLN A 207 -9.51 -23.57 5.70
N LYS A 208 -9.44 -24.26 6.85
CA LYS A 208 -10.62 -24.81 7.54
C LYS A 208 -11.32 -23.78 8.45
N GLN A 209 -10.82 -22.55 8.50
CA GLN A 209 -11.30 -21.49 9.42
C GLN A 209 -11.33 -21.96 10.89
N ALA A 210 -10.42 -22.86 11.26
CA ALA A 210 -10.30 -23.39 12.60
C ALA A 210 -9.63 -22.39 13.54
N ALA A 211 -9.86 -22.56 14.84
CA ALA A 211 -9.16 -21.79 15.85
C ALA A 211 -7.64 -22.08 15.84
N PRO A 212 -6.79 -21.12 16.25
CA PRO A 212 -5.38 -21.39 16.46
C PRO A 212 -5.20 -22.45 17.55
N THR A 213 -4.12 -23.24 17.46
CA THR A 213 -3.72 -24.14 18.55
C THR A 213 -3.34 -23.33 19.80
N GLU A 214 -3.29 -23.98 20.97
CA GLU A 214 -2.92 -23.30 22.21
C GLU A 214 -1.57 -22.59 22.12
N PHE A 215 -0.56 -23.22 21.50
CA PHE A 215 0.76 -22.62 21.34
C PHE A 215 0.76 -21.44 20.37
N MET A 216 0.00 -21.51 19.27
CA MET A 216 -0.17 -20.38 18.34
C MET A 216 -0.90 -19.22 19.01
N ASP A 217 -1.96 -19.51 19.76
CA ASP A 217 -2.72 -18.50 20.50
C ASP A 217 -1.88 -17.79 21.56
N ALA A 218 -1.13 -18.56 22.36
CA ALA A 218 -0.21 -18.00 23.35
C ALA A 218 0.89 -17.16 22.68
N SER A 219 1.41 -17.60 21.53
CA SER A 219 2.42 -16.86 20.75
C SER A 219 1.88 -15.52 20.25
N ILE A 220 0.66 -15.51 19.68
CA ILE A 220 0.04 -14.28 19.18
C ILE A 220 -0.27 -13.33 20.35
N ARG A 221 -0.81 -13.83 21.46
CA ARG A 221 -1.07 -13.01 22.66
C ARG A 221 0.20 -12.39 23.22
N LYS A 222 1.30 -13.14 23.29
CA LYS A 222 2.61 -12.62 23.73
C LYS A 222 3.09 -11.46 22.84
N VAL A 223 2.89 -11.54 21.52
CA VAL A 223 3.18 -10.43 20.59
C VAL A 223 2.25 -9.24 20.85
N CYS A 224 0.96 -9.48 21.04
CA CYS A 224 -0.04 -8.45 21.34
C CYS A 224 0.30 -7.69 22.62
N ASP A 225 0.60 -8.40 23.71
CA ASP A 225 0.91 -7.81 25.01
C ASP A 225 2.19 -6.96 24.93
N LEU A 226 3.23 -7.45 24.24
CA LEU A 226 4.45 -6.68 24.02
C LEU A 226 4.15 -5.41 23.20
N ALA A 227 3.37 -5.51 22.12
CA ALA A 227 3.02 -4.37 21.29
C ALA A 227 2.23 -3.31 22.07
N ILE A 228 1.24 -3.72 22.87
CA ILE A 228 0.48 -2.83 23.77
C ILE A 228 1.42 -2.14 24.75
N SER A 229 2.27 -2.88 25.46
CA SER A 229 3.18 -2.32 26.47
C SER A 229 4.16 -1.30 25.88
N ARG A 230 4.61 -1.53 24.64
CA ARG A 230 5.52 -0.63 23.90
C ARG A 230 4.81 0.42 23.08
N ARG A 231 3.48 0.45 23.07
CA ARG A 231 2.65 1.34 22.24
C ARG A 231 3.02 1.26 20.76
N VAL A 232 3.35 0.06 20.32
CA VAL A 232 3.55 -0.31 18.91
C VAL A 232 2.24 -0.88 18.40
N ARG A 233 1.90 -0.58 17.15
CA ARG A 233 0.67 -1.06 16.50
C ARG A 233 0.97 -2.32 15.71
N LEU A 234 0.04 -3.27 15.67
CA LEU A 234 0.12 -4.51 14.92
C LEU A 234 -0.83 -4.44 13.73
N LEU A 235 -0.41 -4.95 12.59
CA LEU A 235 -1.28 -5.17 11.44
C LEU A 235 -1.04 -6.55 10.88
N VAL A 236 -2.10 -7.25 10.48
CA VAL A 236 -1.98 -8.54 9.80
C VAL A 236 -2.13 -8.30 8.31
N ASP A 237 -1.13 -8.72 7.53
CA ASP A 237 -1.20 -8.66 6.08
C ASP A 237 -2.29 -9.61 5.56
N ALA A 238 -2.98 -9.19 4.51
CA ALA A 238 -3.89 -10.05 3.79
C ALA A 238 -3.12 -10.88 2.75
N GLU A 239 -3.49 -12.14 2.62
CA GLU A 239 -2.82 -13.16 1.81
C GLU A 239 -3.78 -13.65 0.72
N GLU A 240 -3.55 -14.84 0.14
CA GLU A 240 -4.44 -15.44 -0.85
C GLU A 240 -5.81 -15.81 -0.26
N GLN A 241 -6.88 -15.74 -1.08
CA GLN A 241 -8.25 -16.05 -0.63
C GLN A 241 -8.43 -17.46 -0.07
N ALA A 242 -7.58 -18.40 -0.46
CA ALA A 242 -7.60 -19.77 0.06
C ALA A 242 -7.44 -19.84 1.60
N VAL A 243 -6.76 -18.86 2.21
CA VAL A 243 -6.55 -18.78 3.67
C VAL A 243 -7.16 -17.53 4.31
N GLN A 244 -7.53 -16.54 3.50
CA GLN A 244 -7.88 -15.20 3.99
C GLN A 244 -9.06 -15.19 4.97
N HIS A 245 -10.08 -16.04 4.79
CA HIS A 245 -11.20 -16.10 5.73
C HIS A 245 -10.80 -16.62 7.13
N GLY A 246 -9.87 -17.58 7.20
CA GLY A 246 -9.29 -18.00 8.48
C GLY A 246 -8.45 -16.90 9.11
N ILE A 247 -7.68 -16.17 8.30
CA ILE A 247 -6.90 -15.01 8.74
C ILE A 247 -7.83 -13.93 9.31
N GLU A 248 -8.94 -13.62 8.63
CA GLU A 248 -9.97 -12.68 9.05
C GLU A 248 -10.60 -13.07 10.38
N ALA A 249 -10.95 -14.34 10.57
CA ALA A 249 -11.48 -14.84 11.84
C ALA A 249 -10.49 -14.63 13.00
N TRP A 250 -9.19 -14.88 12.76
CA TRP A 250 -8.14 -14.66 13.76
C TRP A 250 -7.91 -13.17 14.01
N ILE A 251 -7.90 -12.34 12.96
CA ILE A 251 -7.84 -10.88 13.07
C ILE A 251 -8.95 -10.38 13.99
N MET A 252 -10.20 -10.80 13.79
CA MET A 252 -11.32 -10.34 14.62
C MET A 252 -11.16 -10.74 16.08
N LYS A 253 -10.71 -11.97 16.36
CA LYS A 253 -10.38 -12.41 17.72
C LYS A 253 -9.32 -11.52 18.39
N TYR A 254 -8.21 -11.25 17.71
CA TYR A 254 -7.09 -10.50 18.30
C TYR A 254 -7.29 -8.98 18.27
N GLN A 255 -8.10 -8.44 17.35
CA GLN A 255 -8.56 -7.05 17.40
C GLN A 255 -9.42 -6.81 18.63
N LYS A 256 -10.38 -7.70 18.92
CA LYS A 256 -11.15 -7.62 20.16
C LYS A 256 -10.22 -7.64 21.38
N TYR A 257 -9.28 -8.59 21.42
CA TYR A 257 -8.31 -8.71 22.53
C TYR A 257 -7.50 -7.42 22.72
N CYS A 258 -6.90 -6.86 21.67
CA CYS A 258 -6.04 -5.69 21.79
C CYS A 258 -6.82 -4.38 21.93
N ASN A 259 -7.78 -4.13 21.04
CA ASN A 259 -8.40 -2.82 20.90
C ASN A 259 -9.42 -2.53 22.01
N SER A 260 -9.94 -3.55 22.70
CA SER A 260 -10.76 -3.36 23.91
C SER A 260 -9.94 -2.79 25.09
N GLN A 261 -8.61 -2.93 25.06
CA GLN A 261 -7.70 -2.38 26.07
C GLN A 261 -7.27 -0.94 25.75
N THR A 262 -7.63 -0.42 24.58
CA THR A 262 -7.30 0.94 24.12
C THR A 262 -8.52 1.67 23.57
N PRO A 263 -9.48 2.08 24.41
CA PRO A 263 -10.70 2.76 23.96
C PRO A 263 -10.40 3.96 23.05
N GLY A 264 -11.10 4.04 21.91
CA GLY A 264 -10.93 5.12 20.93
C GLY A 264 -9.72 4.98 20.00
N ARG A 265 -8.86 3.97 20.19
CA ARG A 265 -7.68 3.75 19.33
C ARG A 265 -7.50 2.27 18.99
N ALA A 266 -7.25 1.97 17.73
CA ALA A 266 -6.83 0.63 17.33
C ALA A 266 -5.32 0.43 17.58
N ILE A 267 -4.96 -0.68 18.22
CA ILE A 267 -3.59 -1.19 18.29
C ILE A 267 -3.39 -2.31 17.26
N PHE A 268 -4.41 -3.13 17.03
CA PHE A 268 -4.38 -4.24 16.09
C PHE A 268 -5.27 -3.94 14.89
N TYR A 269 -4.76 -4.19 13.68
CA TYR A 269 -5.40 -3.86 12.41
C TYR A 269 -5.52 -5.08 11.50
N GLY A 270 -6.66 -5.22 10.82
CA GLY A 270 -6.85 -6.17 9.73
C GLY A 270 -6.63 -5.54 8.36
N THR A 271 -6.01 -6.26 7.43
CA THR A 271 -5.88 -5.82 6.04
C THR A 271 -7.06 -6.27 5.18
N TYR A 272 -7.64 -5.36 4.40
CA TYR A 272 -8.75 -5.60 3.47
C TYR A 272 -8.31 -5.28 2.04
N GLN A 273 -8.66 -6.14 1.09
CA GLN A 273 -8.16 -6.09 -0.29
C GLN A 273 -9.26 -5.66 -1.28
N ALA A 274 -9.30 -4.38 -1.66
CA ALA A 274 -10.38 -3.77 -2.46
C ALA A 274 -10.56 -4.36 -3.88
N TYR A 275 -9.62 -5.16 -4.40
CA TYR A 275 -9.80 -5.91 -5.64
C TYR A 275 -10.87 -7.02 -5.55
N LEU A 276 -11.25 -7.44 -4.34
CA LEU A 276 -12.31 -8.43 -4.11
C LEU A 276 -13.66 -7.74 -4.10
N ARG A 277 -14.64 -8.39 -4.74
CA ARG A 277 -16.03 -7.92 -4.75
C ARG A 277 -16.67 -7.99 -3.35
N SER A 278 -16.20 -8.90 -2.50
CA SER A 278 -16.70 -9.12 -1.15
C SER A 278 -16.14 -8.15 -0.10
N THR A 279 -15.20 -7.26 -0.46
CA THR A 279 -14.51 -6.39 0.51
C THR A 279 -15.47 -5.52 1.31
N GLY A 280 -16.41 -4.87 0.62
CA GLY A 280 -17.39 -3.99 1.24
C GLY A 280 -18.28 -4.73 2.25
N GLU A 281 -18.84 -5.87 1.83
CA GLU A 281 -19.66 -6.71 2.69
C GLU A 281 -18.90 -7.22 3.92
N THR A 282 -17.67 -7.70 3.71
CA THR A 282 -16.82 -8.24 4.79
C THR A 282 -16.47 -7.16 5.79
N LEU A 283 -16.05 -5.99 5.32
CA LEU A 283 -15.73 -4.86 6.19
C LEU A 283 -16.97 -4.35 6.94
N ALA A 284 -18.13 -4.30 6.30
CA ALA A 284 -19.38 -3.90 6.95
C ALA A 284 -19.76 -4.86 8.09
N ARG A 285 -19.62 -6.18 7.89
CA ARG A 285 -19.83 -7.18 8.96
C ARG A 285 -18.84 -7.02 10.12
N HIS A 286 -17.56 -6.75 9.82
CA HIS A 286 -16.54 -6.58 10.85
C HIS A 286 -16.72 -5.28 11.65
N LEU A 287 -17.12 -4.19 10.99
CA LEU A 287 -17.54 -2.95 11.65
C LEU A 287 -18.71 -3.22 12.60
N GLU A 288 -19.75 -3.89 12.11
CA GLU A 288 -20.91 -4.24 12.93
C GLU A 288 -20.54 -5.12 14.13
N THR A 289 -19.63 -6.09 13.96
CA THR A 289 -19.11 -6.90 15.06
C THR A 289 -18.39 -6.04 16.09
N ALA A 290 -17.49 -5.15 15.65
CA ALA A 290 -16.77 -4.23 16.53
C ALA A 290 -17.71 -3.28 17.29
N ARG A 291 -18.81 -2.86 16.65
CA ARG A 291 -19.88 -2.08 17.29
C ARG A 291 -20.55 -2.85 18.43
N GLN A 292 -20.96 -4.09 18.17
CA GLN A 292 -21.64 -4.93 19.15
C GLN A 292 -20.74 -5.30 20.32
N GLU A 293 -19.45 -5.48 20.06
CA GLU A 293 -18.46 -5.89 21.06
C GLU A 293 -17.72 -4.71 21.72
N GLY A 294 -17.93 -3.47 21.26
CA GLY A 294 -17.49 -2.26 21.94
C GLY A 294 -16.01 -1.90 21.79
N TYR A 295 -15.39 -2.09 20.62
CA TYR A 295 -14.01 -1.67 20.35
C TYR A 295 -13.83 -0.93 19.02
N THR A 296 -12.75 -0.14 18.90
CA THR A 296 -12.38 0.54 17.65
C THR A 296 -11.81 -0.47 16.64
N LEU A 297 -12.42 -0.57 15.46
CA LEU A 297 -11.91 -1.45 14.40
C LEU A 297 -10.63 -0.86 13.78
N GLY A 298 -9.58 -1.67 13.62
CA GLY A 298 -8.37 -1.29 12.89
C GLY A 298 -8.43 -1.77 11.44
N VAL A 299 -8.42 -0.85 10.48
CA VAL A 299 -8.52 -1.19 9.06
C VAL A 299 -7.26 -0.78 8.33
N LYS A 300 -6.62 -1.70 7.59
CA LYS A 300 -5.65 -1.38 6.55
C LYS A 300 -6.26 -1.70 5.20
N LEU A 301 -6.49 -0.69 4.37
CA LEU A 301 -7.04 -0.89 3.03
C LEU A 301 -5.93 -0.88 1.98
N VAL A 302 -5.86 -1.96 1.19
CA VAL A 302 -5.01 -2.11 0.00
C VAL A 302 -5.89 -2.42 -1.22
N ARG A 303 -5.34 -2.31 -2.43
CA ARG A 303 -6.00 -2.90 -3.61
C ARG A 303 -5.92 -4.43 -3.57
N GLY A 304 -4.71 -4.98 -3.42
CA GLY A 304 -4.46 -6.42 -3.41
C GLY A 304 -3.14 -6.75 -4.10
N ALA A 305 -2.53 -7.89 -3.78
CA ALA A 305 -1.24 -8.31 -4.33
C ALA A 305 -1.28 -9.66 -5.07
N TYR A 306 -2.42 -10.36 -5.04
CA TYR A 306 -2.55 -11.74 -5.51
C TYR A 306 -3.46 -11.88 -6.74
N MET A 307 -3.77 -10.78 -7.44
CA MET A 307 -4.75 -10.76 -8.56
C MET A 307 -4.52 -11.82 -9.65
N LYS A 308 -3.27 -12.24 -9.86
CA LYS A 308 -2.90 -13.22 -10.90
C LYS A 308 -3.18 -14.66 -10.48
N THR A 309 -3.17 -14.95 -9.19
CA THR A 309 -3.37 -16.29 -8.63
C THR A 309 -4.80 -16.49 -8.15
N GLU A 310 -5.55 -15.41 -7.90
CA GLU A 310 -6.93 -15.50 -7.45
C GLU A 310 -7.91 -16.04 -8.50
N PRO A 311 -8.94 -16.81 -8.07
CA PRO A 311 -10.07 -17.16 -8.92
C PRO A 311 -10.74 -15.89 -9.49
N ARG A 312 -10.83 -15.82 -10.82
CA ARG A 312 -11.22 -14.57 -11.52
C ARG A 312 -12.59 -14.02 -11.11
N HIS A 313 -13.52 -14.89 -10.70
CA HIS A 313 -14.87 -14.51 -10.32
C HIS A 313 -14.95 -13.74 -8.98
N LEU A 314 -13.94 -13.87 -8.11
CA LEU A 314 -13.88 -13.18 -6.82
C LEU A 314 -13.48 -11.71 -6.96
N ILE A 315 -12.76 -11.39 -8.03
CA ILE A 315 -12.14 -10.07 -8.22
C ILE A 315 -12.88 -9.21 -9.26
N TRP A 316 -12.72 -7.89 -9.15
CA TRP A 316 -13.32 -6.95 -10.10
C TRP A 316 -12.82 -7.17 -11.53
N ALA A 317 -13.71 -6.94 -12.50
CA ALA A 317 -13.43 -7.17 -13.92
C ALA A 317 -12.43 -6.15 -14.48
N LYS A 318 -12.48 -4.91 -14.02
CA LYS A 318 -11.64 -3.82 -14.50
C LYS A 318 -10.90 -3.15 -13.35
N LYS A 319 -9.76 -2.54 -13.65
CA LYS A 319 -8.96 -1.81 -12.65
C LYS A 319 -9.76 -0.64 -12.07
N GLU A 320 -10.55 0.04 -12.90
CA GLU A 320 -11.37 1.18 -12.53
C GLU A 320 -12.44 0.80 -11.48
N ASP A 321 -12.92 -0.45 -11.51
CA ASP A 321 -13.86 -0.96 -10.50
C ASP A 321 -13.15 -1.21 -9.15
N THR A 322 -11.92 -1.73 -9.18
CA THR A 322 -11.08 -1.84 -7.97
C THR A 322 -10.74 -0.46 -7.41
N ASP A 323 -10.42 0.51 -8.27
CA ASP A 323 -10.15 1.89 -7.86
C ASP A 323 -11.39 2.53 -7.23
N ARG A 324 -12.56 2.36 -7.84
CA ARG A 324 -13.84 2.83 -7.29
C ARG A 324 -14.14 2.19 -5.94
N CYS A 325 -13.97 0.87 -5.82
CA CYS A 325 -14.14 0.16 -4.54
C CYS A 325 -13.20 0.71 -3.47
N TYR A 326 -11.92 0.91 -3.80
CA TYR A 326 -10.93 1.45 -2.88
C TYR A 326 -11.31 2.87 -2.42
N ASP A 327 -11.55 3.78 -3.36
CA ASP A 327 -11.81 5.19 -3.06
C ASP A 327 -13.13 5.39 -2.29
N GLU A 328 -14.21 4.69 -2.67
CA GLU A 328 -15.50 4.78 -1.97
C GLU A 328 -15.45 4.14 -0.57
N VAL A 329 -14.69 3.05 -0.37
CA VAL A 329 -14.51 2.50 0.99
C VAL A 329 -13.72 3.47 1.87
N VAL A 330 -12.68 4.12 1.34
CA VAL A 330 -11.95 5.16 2.09
C VAL A 330 -12.87 6.31 2.48
N GLU A 331 -13.67 6.82 1.55
CA GLU A 331 -14.65 7.87 1.82
C GLU A 331 -15.62 7.47 2.95
N ALA A 332 -16.20 6.27 2.86
CA ALA A 332 -17.13 5.77 3.86
C ALA A 332 -16.51 5.73 5.27
N LEU A 333 -15.27 5.21 5.37
CA LEU A 333 -14.54 5.12 6.62
C LEU A 333 -14.20 6.49 7.21
N LEU A 334 -13.73 7.43 6.38
CA LEU A 334 -13.34 8.76 6.83
C LEU A 334 -14.53 9.62 7.25
N THR A 335 -15.66 9.48 6.56
CA THR A 335 -16.90 10.21 6.84
C THR A 335 -17.80 9.51 7.86
N ARG A 336 -17.44 8.28 8.27
CA ARG A 336 -18.25 7.36 9.10
C ARG A 336 -19.68 7.18 8.57
N LYS A 337 -19.85 7.15 7.24
CA LYS A 337 -21.14 6.97 6.57
C LYS A 337 -21.09 5.82 5.57
N TYR A 338 -22.12 4.97 5.57
CA TYR A 338 -22.29 3.94 4.55
C TYR A 338 -22.54 4.58 3.16
N ASN A 339 -22.15 3.88 2.09
CA ASN A 339 -22.35 4.28 0.69
C ASN A 339 -22.58 3.05 -0.22
N SER A 340 -22.42 3.21 -1.54
CA SER A 340 -22.62 2.14 -2.51
C SER A 340 -21.67 0.94 -2.33
N MET A 341 -20.42 1.18 -1.95
CA MET A 341 -19.41 0.13 -1.77
C MET A 341 -19.36 -0.43 -0.36
N LEU A 342 -19.65 0.38 0.65
CA LEU A 342 -19.77 -0.08 2.04
C LEU A 342 -21.24 0.07 2.46
N GLN A 343 -22.02 -1.00 2.31
CA GLN A 343 -23.46 -1.02 2.60
C GLN A 343 -23.75 -1.51 4.02
N ARG A 344 -24.92 -1.11 4.56
CA ARG A 344 -25.37 -1.59 5.87
C ARG A 344 -25.62 -3.11 5.83
N PRO A 345 -25.10 -3.89 6.81
CA PRO A 345 -25.36 -5.33 6.88
C PRO A 345 -26.83 -5.68 7.12
N SER A 346 -27.57 -4.81 7.81
CA SER A 346 -28.99 -4.99 8.09
C SER A 346 -29.73 -3.65 8.16
N LYS A 347 -31.07 -3.68 8.13
CA LYS A 347 -31.89 -2.47 8.29
C LYS A 347 -31.80 -1.87 9.69
N ASP A 348 -31.56 -2.73 10.69
CA ASP A 348 -31.45 -2.37 12.11
C ASP A 348 -30.07 -1.82 12.47
N THR A 349 -29.07 -1.99 11.59
CA THR A 349 -27.76 -1.36 11.75
C THR A 349 -27.90 0.16 11.70
N PRO A 350 -27.35 0.89 12.70
CA PRO A 350 -27.31 2.35 12.69
C PRO A 350 -26.76 2.93 11.38
N ALA A 351 -27.19 4.13 11.02
CA ALA A 351 -26.76 4.79 9.78
C ALA A 351 -25.29 5.23 9.80
N GLU A 352 -24.72 5.42 10.99
CA GLU A 352 -23.32 5.82 11.19
C GLU A 352 -22.43 4.59 11.39
N LEU A 353 -21.20 4.64 10.86
CA LEU A 353 -20.20 3.62 11.14
C LEU A 353 -19.72 3.70 12.61
N PRO A 354 -19.39 2.59 13.25
CA PRO A 354 -18.77 2.59 14.58
C PRO A 354 -17.36 3.21 14.55
N PRO A 355 -16.72 3.42 15.71
CA PRO A 355 -15.34 3.88 15.79
C PRO A 355 -14.39 3.01 14.96
N VAL A 356 -13.59 3.66 14.10
CA VAL A 356 -12.66 3.01 13.20
C VAL A 356 -11.38 3.84 13.06
N ASN A 357 -10.23 3.18 12.95
CA ASN A 357 -8.98 3.81 12.53
C ASN A 357 -8.49 3.14 11.25
N VAL A 358 -7.91 3.93 10.35
CA VAL A 358 -7.67 3.50 8.97
C VAL A 358 -6.24 3.78 8.51
N ILE A 359 -5.64 2.77 7.89
CA ILE A 359 -4.41 2.88 7.11
C ILE A 359 -4.81 2.77 5.64
N ILE A 360 -4.58 3.80 4.84
CA ILE A 360 -4.73 3.73 3.39
C ILE A 360 -3.37 3.44 2.76
N ALA A 361 -3.17 2.20 2.31
CA ALA A 361 -1.92 1.75 1.72
C ALA A 361 -2.01 1.78 0.20
N THR A 362 -1.49 2.85 -0.41
CA THR A 362 -1.58 3.09 -1.85
C THR A 362 -0.48 4.04 -2.34
N HIS A 363 0.06 3.73 -3.52
CA HIS A 363 0.91 4.62 -4.32
C HIS A 363 0.14 5.33 -5.43
N ASN A 364 -1.18 5.16 -5.53
CA ASN A 364 -1.99 5.92 -6.46
C ASN A 364 -2.18 7.33 -5.91
N ARG A 365 -1.52 8.30 -6.54
CA ARG A 365 -1.57 9.72 -6.17
C ARG A 365 -2.99 10.28 -6.14
N GLU A 366 -3.86 9.84 -7.04
CA GLU A 366 -5.26 10.29 -7.09
C GLU A 366 -6.04 9.84 -5.86
N SER A 367 -5.94 8.56 -5.48
CA SER A 367 -6.58 8.04 -4.26
C SER A 367 -6.08 8.75 -3.00
N VAL A 368 -4.77 9.05 -2.92
CA VAL A 368 -4.19 9.82 -1.80
C VAL A 368 -4.79 11.22 -1.75
N ARG A 369 -4.87 11.92 -2.89
CA ARG A 369 -5.45 13.27 -2.99
C ARG A 369 -6.93 13.29 -2.60
N LYS A 370 -7.72 12.29 -3.02
CA LYS A 370 -9.15 12.18 -2.64
C LYS A 370 -9.31 12.05 -1.12
N ALA A 371 -8.58 11.13 -0.49
CA ALA A 371 -8.61 10.96 0.96
C ALA A 371 -8.17 12.22 1.71
N HIS A 372 -7.13 12.89 1.20
CA HIS A 372 -6.65 14.14 1.76
C HIS A 372 -7.67 15.28 1.64
N ALA A 373 -8.31 15.42 0.48
CA ALA A 373 -9.35 16.42 0.26
C ALA A 373 -10.52 16.25 1.23
N ILE A 374 -10.92 15.01 1.54
CA ILE A 374 -11.94 14.73 2.56
C ILE A 374 -11.48 15.25 3.93
N ARG A 375 -10.23 14.99 4.33
CA ARG A 375 -9.70 15.45 5.62
C ARG A 375 -9.62 16.98 5.71
N VAL A 376 -9.23 17.65 4.63
CA VAL A 376 -9.22 19.12 4.54
C VAL A 376 -10.64 19.67 4.64
N GLN A 377 -11.61 19.08 3.94
CA GLN A 377 -13.00 19.51 4.01
C GLN A 377 -13.60 19.33 5.41
N GLN A 378 -13.29 18.21 6.08
CA GLN A 378 -13.68 17.95 7.46
C GLN A 378 -13.13 19.04 8.40
N ALA A 379 -11.84 19.36 8.29
CA ALA A 379 -11.22 20.43 9.05
C ALA A 379 -11.88 21.79 8.79
N ALA A 380 -12.20 22.10 7.52
CA ALA A 380 -12.90 23.33 7.14
C ALA A 380 -14.30 23.46 7.74
N ASN A 381 -14.98 22.33 7.91
CA ASN A 381 -16.31 22.28 8.50
C ASN A 381 -16.27 22.16 10.04
N GLY A 382 -15.09 22.04 10.67
CA GLY A 382 -14.96 21.72 12.08
C GLY A 382 -15.46 20.32 12.45
N GLU A 383 -15.49 19.39 11.48
CA GLU A 383 -15.90 18.00 11.68
C GLU A 383 -14.71 17.16 12.15
N ASP A 384 -14.83 16.52 13.32
CA ASP A 384 -13.91 15.49 13.78
C ASP A 384 -14.67 14.20 14.11
N TYR A 385 -14.54 13.21 13.22
CA TYR A 385 -15.17 11.90 13.37
C TYR A 385 -14.34 10.93 14.24
N GLY A 386 -13.20 11.36 14.78
CA GLY A 386 -12.30 10.55 15.62
C GLY A 386 -11.53 9.47 14.85
N VAL A 387 -11.41 9.60 13.53
CA VAL A 387 -10.74 8.61 12.66
C VAL A 387 -9.25 8.93 12.53
N ASP A 388 -8.39 8.16 13.18
CA ASP A 388 -6.94 8.18 12.92
C ASP A 388 -6.69 7.61 11.52
N LEU A 389 -6.29 8.50 10.59
CA LEU A 389 -5.96 8.17 9.21
C LEU A 389 -4.44 8.16 9.06
N SER A 390 -3.89 7.04 8.64
CA SER A 390 -2.48 6.89 8.26
C SER A 390 -2.35 6.61 6.76
N TYR A 391 -1.48 7.34 6.08
CA TYR A 391 -1.14 7.11 4.68
C TYR A 391 0.10 6.23 4.61
N ALA A 392 0.06 5.12 3.89
CA ALA A 392 1.18 4.18 3.81
C ALA A 392 1.64 3.94 2.37
N GLN A 393 2.96 4.01 2.16
CA GLN A 393 3.60 3.64 0.90
C GLN A 393 4.79 2.71 1.14
N LEU A 394 5.04 1.76 0.25
CA LEU A 394 6.27 0.95 0.28
C LEU A 394 7.51 1.86 0.16
N GLN A 395 8.56 1.53 0.92
CA GLN A 395 9.89 2.12 0.78
C GLN A 395 10.41 1.90 -0.65
N GLY A 396 11.05 2.94 -1.21
CA GLY A 396 11.70 2.86 -2.52
C GLY A 396 10.73 2.93 -3.70
N MET A 397 9.45 3.24 -3.45
CA MET A 397 8.41 3.37 -4.46
C MET A 397 7.62 4.67 -4.26
N ALA A 398 7.41 5.40 -5.36
CA ALA A 398 6.59 6.61 -5.44
C ALA A 398 6.87 7.61 -4.30
N ASP A 399 8.15 7.92 -4.06
CA ASP A 399 8.56 8.86 -3.01
C ASP A 399 8.00 10.27 -3.24
N GLU A 400 7.75 10.64 -4.49
CA GLU A 400 7.07 11.88 -4.85
C GLU A 400 5.67 11.97 -4.23
N VAL A 401 4.93 10.86 -4.08
CA VAL A 401 3.59 10.86 -3.49
C VAL A 401 3.67 11.12 -1.99
N SER A 402 4.57 10.42 -1.28
CA SER A 402 4.75 10.60 0.16
C SER A 402 5.28 12.00 0.49
N LEU A 403 6.23 12.51 -0.30
CA LEU A 403 6.86 13.80 -0.05
C LEU A 403 5.96 14.98 -0.46
N GLU A 404 5.13 14.82 -1.50
CA GLU A 404 4.08 15.79 -1.85
C GLU A 404 3.07 15.90 -0.69
N LEU A 405 2.65 14.76 -0.13
CA LEU A 405 1.74 14.73 1.03
C LEU A 405 2.36 15.39 2.28
N LEU A 406 3.66 15.22 2.52
CA LEU A 406 4.37 15.82 3.65
C LEU A 406 4.66 17.32 3.51
N GLN A 407 4.69 17.86 2.29
CA GLN A 407 4.84 19.30 2.07
C GLN A 407 3.52 20.05 2.24
N GLY A 408 2.41 19.33 2.33
CA GLY A 408 1.07 19.90 2.27
C GLY A 408 0.69 20.23 0.82
N PHE A 409 -0.60 20.19 0.53
CA PHE A 409 -1.11 20.82 -0.68
C PHE A 409 -1.20 22.31 -0.38
N GLU A 410 -0.10 23.04 -0.65
CA GLU A 410 0.19 24.42 -0.20
C GLU A 410 -0.88 25.51 -0.43
N SER A 411 -2.02 25.20 -1.04
CA SER A 411 -3.14 26.14 -1.18
C SER A 411 -4.37 25.81 -0.34
N ALA A 412 -4.49 24.60 0.23
CA ALA A 412 -5.75 24.18 0.86
C ALA A 412 -5.69 24.10 2.40
N GLU A 413 -4.52 23.82 2.98
CA GLU A 413 -4.38 23.64 4.44
C GLU A 413 -4.13 24.98 5.17
N ALA A 414 -3.41 25.89 4.51
CA ALA A 414 -3.11 27.22 5.04
C ALA A 414 -4.35 28.13 5.13
N ASP A 415 -5.26 28.03 4.15
CA ASP A 415 -6.49 28.83 4.08
C ASP A 415 -7.52 28.44 5.16
N VAL A 416 -7.37 27.26 5.76
CA VAL A 416 -8.34 26.69 6.71
C VAL A 416 -7.79 26.69 8.15
N GLY A 417 -6.58 27.21 8.37
CA GLY A 417 -6.00 27.29 9.71
C GLY A 417 -5.72 25.93 10.35
N MET A 418 -5.47 24.89 9.54
CA MET A 418 -5.07 23.57 10.04
C MET A 418 -3.81 23.72 10.90
N THR A 419 -3.91 23.41 12.19
CA THR A 419 -2.77 23.48 13.12
C THR A 419 -1.68 22.47 12.72
N PRO A 420 -0.40 22.66 13.13
CA PRO A 420 0.67 21.70 12.88
C PRO A 420 0.38 20.26 13.38
N ALA A 421 -0.60 20.09 14.27
CA ALA A 421 -1.10 18.79 14.73
C ALA A 421 -1.98 18.05 13.71
N ALA A 422 -2.35 18.69 12.60
CA ALA A 422 -3.18 18.15 11.53
C ALA A 422 -2.37 17.76 10.27
N ALA A 423 -1.04 17.75 10.35
CA ALA A 423 -0.18 17.29 9.26
C ALA A 423 -0.48 15.81 8.92
N PRO A 424 -0.46 15.42 7.63
CA PRO A 424 -0.76 14.05 7.24
C PRO A 424 0.15 13.03 7.93
N ASN A 425 -0.46 12.01 8.51
CA ASN A 425 0.22 10.88 9.13
C ASN A 425 0.81 9.96 8.06
N VAL A 426 1.97 10.31 7.50
CA VAL A 426 2.64 9.54 6.44
C VAL A 426 3.57 8.48 7.03
N PHE A 427 3.42 7.25 6.58
CA PHE A 427 4.23 6.11 6.95
C PHE A 427 4.87 5.46 5.73
N LYS A 428 6.09 4.93 5.90
CA LYS A 428 6.70 4.04 4.91
C LYS A 428 6.66 2.60 5.40
N LEU A 429 6.33 1.67 4.51
CA LEU A 429 6.41 0.24 4.78
C LEU A 429 7.79 -0.27 4.38
N LEU A 430 8.50 -0.78 5.36
CA LEU A 430 9.86 -1.28 5.25
C LEU A 430 9.85 -2.79 5.55
N THR A 431 10.73 -3.52 4.87
CA THR A 431 10.92 -4.96 5.09
C THR A 431 12.35 -5.22 5.59
N TRP A 432 12.52 -6.08 6.60
CA TRP A 432 13.84 -6.40 7.16
C TRP A 432 14.09 -7.91 7.20
N GLY A 433 15.35 -8.30 7.21
CA GLY A 433 15.79 -9.70 7.19
C GLY A 433 17.09 -9.83 6.41
N SER A 434 17.72 -10.99 6.42
CA SER A 434 18.90 -11.24 5.57
C SER A 434 18.57 -10.99 4.09
N VAL A 435 19.61 -10.75 3.28
CA VAL A 435 19.44 -10.58 1.83
C VAL A 435 18.68 -11.76 1.22
N GLN A 436 18.98 -12.99 1.62
CA GLN A 436 18.30 -14.20 1.13
C GLN A 436 16.82 -14.24 1.53
N GLU A 437 16.50 -13.98 2.80
CA GLU A 437 15.11 -13.94 3.28
C GLU A 437 14.28 -12.89 2.52
N CYS A 438 14.92 -11.79 2.11
CA CYS A 438 14.24 -10.72 1.38
C CYS A 438 14.05 -10.99 -0.11
N MET A 439 14.68 -12.03 -0.69
CA MET A 439 14.65 -12.21 -2.14
C MET A 439 13.24 -12.51 -2.69
N GLY A 440 12.42 -13.27 -1.95
CA GLY A 440 11.03 -13.52 -2.33
C GLY A 440 10.19 -12.24 -2.36
N PHE A 441 10.37 -11.37 -1.36
CA PHE A 441 9.75 -10.05 -1.32
C PHE A 441 10.18 -9.18 -2.50
N LEU A 442 11.48 -9.10 -2.80
CA LEU A 442 12.03 -8.31 -3.92
C LEU A 442 11.51 -8.79 -5.27
N LEU A 443 11.41 -10.11 -5.48
CA LEU A 443 10.83 -10.68 -6.69
C LEU A 443 9.38 -10.23 -6.89
N ARG A 444 8.54 -10.29 -5.84
CA ARG A 444 7.14 -9.84 -5.94
C ARG A 444 7.05 -8.35 -6.28
N ARG A 445 7.91 -7.50 -5.72
CA ARG A 445 7.96 -6.07 -6.05
C ARG A 445 8.33 -5.83 -7.51
N ALA A 446 9.28 -6.59 -8.06
CA ALA A 446 9.63 -6.50 -9.47
C ALA A 446 8.48 -6.93 -10.40
N VAL A 447 7.75 -8.00 -10.03
CA VAL A 447 6.57 -8.46 -10.79
C VAL A 447 5.44 -7.42 -10.74
N GLU A 448 5.17 -6.82 -9.58
CA GLU A 448 4.16 -5.76 -9.43
C GLU A 448 4.50 -4.52 -10.26
N ASN A 449 5.78 -4.13 -10.31
CA ASN A 449 6.23 -3.00 -11.12
C ASN A 449 6.01 -3.21 -12.63
N THR A 450 5.85 -4.46 -13.08
CA THR A 450 5.47 -4.79 -14.47
C THR A 450 4.07 -4.32 -14.83
N GLU A 451 3.14 -4.35 -13.86
CA GLU A 451 1.76 -3.92 -14.07
C GLU A 451 1.58 -2.42 -13.84
N ALA A 452 2.56 -1.82 -13.16
CA ALA A 452 2.61 -0.40 -12.84
C ALA A 452 3.45 0.42 -13.82
N VAL A 453 3.86 -0.10 -14.98
CA VAL A 453 4.81 0.57 -15.91
C VAL A 453 4.44 2.03 -16.21
N GLY A 454 3.15 2.35 -16.35
CA GLY A 454 2.69 3.74 -16.50
C GLY A 454 3.06 4.62 -15.31
N ARG A 455 2.75 4.19 -14.09
CA ARG A 455 3.13 4.89 -12.85
C ARG A 455 4.65 4.95 -12.66
N THR A 456 5.36 3.86 -12.99
CA THR A 456 6.81 3.79 -12.94
C THR A 456 7.47 4.86 -13.83
N LYS A 457 6.86 5.16 -14.99
CA LYS A 457 7.32 6.25 -15.87
C LYS A 457 7.09 7.63 -15.24
N ASP A 458 5.95 7.87 -14.61
CA ASP A 458 5.69 9.15 -13.93
C ASP A 458 6.71 9.39 -12.79
N SER A 459 6.98 8.37 -11.98
CA SER A 459 8.02 8.43 -10.94
C SER A 459 9.41 8.64 -11.54
N GLN A 460 9.71 8.02 -12.70
CA GLN A 460 10.99 8.21 -13.40
C GLN A 460 11.15 9.66 -13.87
N ILE A 461 10.11 10.25 -14.47
CA ILE A 461 10.11 11.64 -14.91
C ILE A 461 10.33 12.58 -13.72
N ALA A 462 9.64 12.34 -12.60
CA ALA A 462 9.81 13.13 -11.38
C ALA A 462 11.26 13.11 -10.87
N MET A 463 11.92 11.94 -10.89
CA MET A 463 13.33 11.79 -10.49
C MET A 463 14.28 12.50 -11.47
N ILE A 464 14.01 12.44 -12.78
CA ILE A 464 14.78 13.15 -13.80
C ILE A 464 14.68 14.66 -13.62
N ASP A 465 13.47 15.17 -13.36
CA ASP A 465 13.25 16.60 -13.20
C ASP A 465 13.90 17.13 -11.91
N GLU A 466 13.89 16.34 -10.83
CA GLU A 466 14.67 16.66 -9.63
C GLU A 466 16.18 16.68 -9.90
N LEU A 467 16.70 15.73 -10.68
CA LEU A 467 18.12 15.72 -11.05
C LEU A 467 18.50 16.94 -11.91
N LYS A 468 17.67 17.28 -12.91
CA LYS A 468 17.84 18.51 -13.72
C LYS A 468 17.82 19.76 -12.85
N ARG A 469 16.92 19.84 -11.87
CA ARG A 469 16.84 20.95 -10.91
C ARG A 469 18.14 21.08 -10.10
N ARG A 470 18.67 19.97 -9.57
CA ARG A 470 19.96 19.96 -8.86
C ARG A 470 21.11 20.42 -9.74
N CYS A 471 21.20 19.93 -10.97
CA CYS A 471 22.22 20.38 -11.93
C CYS A 471 22.09 21.87 -12.24
N ARG A 472 20.88 22.37 -12.51
CA ARG A 472 20.62 23.80 -12.74
C ARG A 472 21.04 24.67 -11.56
N ASN A 473 20.86 24.22 -10.32
CA ASN A 473 21.28 24.98 -9.15
C ASN A 473 22.81 25.01 -8.97
N ILE A 474 23.51 23.97 -9.43
CA ILE A 474 24.98 23.91 -9.39
C ILE A 474 25.60 24.76 -10.51
N PHE A 475 25.05 24.70 -11.73
CA PHE A 475 25.62 25.36 -12.91
C PHE A 475 24.99 26.73 -13.25
N GLY A 476 23.82 27.03 -12.69
CA GLY A 476 23.08 28.29 -12.90
C GLY A 476 23.22 29.30 -11.77
N GLY A 477 24.09 29.03 -10.79
CA GLY A 477 24.45 29.94 -9.69
C GLY A 477 25.54 30.96 -10.03
N SER A 478 25.94 31.07 -11.30
CA SER A 478 26.76 32.16 -11.82
C SER A 478 25.96 32.91 -12.88
N ASN A 479 25.15 33.87 -12.44
CA ASN A 479 24.80 35.11 -13.15
C ASN A 479 23.97 36.00 -12.24
#